data_AF-A0A7J6TU71-F1
#
_entry.id   AF-A0A7J6TU71-F1
#
_cell.length_a   1.000
_cell.length_b   1.000
_cell.length_c   1.000
_cell.angle_alpha   90.00
_cell.angle_beta   90.00
_cell.angle_gamma   90.00
#
_symmetry.space_group_name_H-M   'P 1'
#
loop_
_entity.id
_entity.type
_entity.pdbx_description
1 polymer ?
#
loop_
_entity_poly.entity_id
_entity_poly.type
_entity_poly.pdbx_seq_one_letter_code
_entity_poly.pdbx_strand_id
1 'polypeptide(L)'
;IVGLSNAKLRLRGQGSGYLEGAVRQESPDPLHLCISCINRDGYLAAVEETKTLLRRVYTEWRNFQINKGRGDPGMMEIQMKEHFLTAAGERDLDMDYTQPMSTPMNHHLLPTSRPIPSPRFPPSYYPANNHAASNRGGPYNYPR
;
A
#
# COMPACT_ATOMS: atom_id res chain seq x y z
N ILE A 1 -7.12 -19.84 11.56
CA ILE A 1 -6.79 -19.14 10.29
C ILE A 1 -5.36 -19.43 9.80
N VAL A 2 -4.29 -19.13 10.55
CA VAL A 2 -2.91 -19.36 10.04
C VAL A 2 -2.64 -20.84 9.75
N GLY A 3 -2.91 -21.73 10.72
CA GLY A 3 -2.62 -23.16 10.57
C GLY A 3 -3.37 -23.89 9.44
N LEU A 4 -4.54 -23.40 9.04
CA LEU A 4 -5.35 -24.00 7.96
C LEU A 4 -5.04 -23.44 6.56
N SER A 5 -4.49 -22.23 6.48
CA SER A 5 -4.32 -21.50 5.21
C SER A 5 -2.86 -21.32 4.79
N ASN A 6 -1.92 -21.51 5.71
CA ASN A 6 -0.52 -21.11 5.56
C ASN A 6 -0.34 -19.61 5.19
N ALA A 7 -1.37 -18.79 5.43
CA ALA A 7 -1.32 -17.35 5.21
C ALA A 7 -0.69 -16.64 6.41
N LYS A 8 -0.02 -15.52 6.14
CA LYS A 8 0.49 -14.60 7.17
C LYS A 8 -0.56 -13.51 7.42
N LEU A 9 -0.96 -13.39 8.68
CA LEU A 9 -1.91 -12.37 9.15
C LEU A 9 -1.17 -11.31 9.97
N ARG A 10 -1.49 -10.03 9.73
CA ARG A 10 -0.81 -8.90 10.39
C ARG A 10 -1.82 -7.79 10.68
N LEU A 11 -1.97 -7.42 11.94
CA LEU A 11 -2.80 -6.28 12.34
C LEU A 11 -1.96 -5.00 12.24
N ARG A 12 -2.50 -3.98 11.57
CA ARG A 12 -1.83 -2.71 11.27
C ARG A 12 -2.81 -1.54 11.30
N GLY A 13 -2.30 -0.33 11.15
CA GLY A 13 -3.10 0.90 11.20
C GLY A 13 -3.21 1.46 12.60
N GLN A 14 -3.96 2.55 12.72
CA GLN A 14 -4.12 3.29 13.96
C GLN A 14 -4.77 2.41 15.05
N GLY A 15 -4.19 2.42 16.25
CA GLY A 15 -4.62 1.63 17.40
C GLY A 15 -4.20 0.16 17.35
N SER A 16 -3.36 -0.26 16.39
CA SER A 16 -2.88 -1.64 16.29
C SER A 16 -1.73 -1.97 17.24
N GLY A 17 -1.02 -0.96 17.75
CA GLY A 17 0.25 -1.10 18.47
C GLY A 17 1.45 -1.41 17.58
N TYR A 18 1.27 -1.55 16.26
CA TYR A 18 2.35 -1.92 15.34
C TYR A 18 3.08 -0.69 14.80
N LEU A 19 4.33 -0.51 15.24
CA LEU A 19 5.18 0.61 14.84
C LEU A 19 5.98 0.29 13.58
N GLU A 20 5.90 1.15 12.58
CA GLU A 20 6.54 1.00 11.27
C GLU A 20 7.52 2.14 10.97
N GLY A 21 8.40 1.90 10.00
CA GLY A 21 9.36 2.88 9.49
C GLY A 21 10.45 3.28 10.48
N ALA A 22 11.35 4.16 10.04
CA ALA A 22 12.44 4.68 10.87
C ALA A 22 11.94 5.50 12.06
N VAL A 23 10.77 6.13 11.92
CA VAL A 23 10.17 7.00 12.94
C VAL A 23 9.41 6.21 14.01
N ARG A 24 9.23 4.89 13.85
CA ARG A 24 8.52 3.99 14.78
C ARG A 24 7.14 4.52 15.16
N GLN A 25 6.32 4.82 14.17
CA GLN A 25 4.93 5.25 14.37
C GLN A 25 3.97 4.24 13.73
N GLU A 26 2.75 4.17 14.23
CA GLU A 26 1.69 3.41 13.58
C GLU A 26 1.36 4.00 12.21
N SER A 27 0.83 3.18 11.29
CA SER A 27 0.32 3.69 10.02
C SER A 27 -0.85 4.66 10.27
N PRO A 28 -0.94 5.78 9.51
CA PRO A 28 -2.12 6.65 9.55
C PRO A 28 -3.38 6.01 8.96
N ASP A 29 -3.26 4.84 8.32
CA ASP A 29 -4.42 4.10 7.83
C ASP A 29 -5.32 3.63 8.98
N PRO A 30 -6.65 3.50 8.77
CA PRO A 30 -7.54 2.88 9.74
C PRO A 30 -7.08 1.47 10.14
N LEU A 31 -7.43 1.02 11.36
CA LEU A 31 -7.12 -0.33 11.83
C LEU A 31 -7.57 -1.39 10.82
N HIS A 32 -6.64 -2.22 10.35
CA HIS A 32 -6.91 -3.22 9.31
C HIS A 32 -6.08 -4.49 9.51
N LEU A 33 -6.59 -5.60 8.98
CA LEU A 33 -5.91 -6.89 8.97
C LEU A 33 -5.38 -7.18 7.57
N CYS A 34 -4.06 -7.29 7.44
CA CYS A 34 -3.42 -7.73 6.21
C CYS A 34 -3.36 -9.25 6.14
N ILE A 35 -3.78 -9.81 5.01
CA ILE A 35 -3.64 -11.23 4.66
C ILE A 35 -2.64 -11.31 3.51
N SER A 36 -1.62 -12.14 3.64
CA SER A 36 -0.69 -12.46 2.55
C SER A 36 -0.50 -13.96 2.46
N CYS A 37 -0.54 -14.51 1.25
CA CYS A 37 -0.32 -15.93 1.01
C CYS A 37 0.28 -16.13 -0.37
N ILE A 38 1.12 -17.16 -0.52
CA ILE A 38 1.73 -17.53 -1.80
C ILE A 38 0.77 -18.44 -2.59
N ASN A 39 -0.04 -19.25 -1.89
CA ASN A 39 -1.00 -20.14 -2.52
C ASN A 39 -2.39 -19.47 -2.57
N ARG A 40 -3.04 -19.53 -3.74
CA ARG A 40 -4.41 -19.02 -3.95
C ARG A 40 -5.43 -19.72 -3.06
N ASP A 41 -5.38 -21.05 -2.95
CA ASP A 41 -6.35 -21.79 -2.14
C ASP A 41 -6.22 -21.43 -0.65
N GLY A 42 -4.97 -21.31 -0.19
CA GLY A 42 -4.66 -20.82 1.16
C GLY A 42 -5.17 -19.39 1.38
N TYR A 43 -4.97 -18.49 0.40
CA TYR A 43 -5.50 -17.13 0.46
C TYR A 43 -7.03 -17.11 0.60
N LEU A 44 -7.75 -17.85 -0.26
CA LEU A 44 -9.21 -17.92 -0.22
C LEU A 44 -9.72 -18.45 1.13
N ALA A 45 -9.10 -19.52 1.64
CA ALA A 45 -9.43 -20.05 2.96
C ALA A 45 -9.16 -19.02 4.07
N ALA A 46 -8.05 -18.29 4.01
CA ALA A 46 -7.73 -17.25 4.99
C ALA A 46 -8.75 -16.09 4.95
N VAL A 47 -9.17 -15.67 3.75
CA VAL A 47 -10.16 -14.60 3.56
C VAL A 47 -11.51 -15.00 4.15
N GLU A 48 -12.02 -16.19 3.86
CA GLU A 48 -13.34 -16.62 4.34
C GLU A 48 -13.37 -16.80 5.87
N GLU A 49 -12.31 -17.37 6.43
CA GLU A 49 -12.16 -17.49 7.88
C GLU A 49 -12.05 -16.11 8.56
N THR A 50 -11.31 -15.18 7.94
CA THR A 50 -11.20 -13.80 8.44
C THR A 50 -12.53 -13.08 8.39
N LYS A 51 -13.29 -13.19 7.29
CA LYS A 51 -14.63 -12.61 7.20
C LYS A 51 -15.55 -13.16 8.29
N THR A 52 -15.46 -14.45 8.56
CA THR A 52 -16.24 -15.11 9.62
C THR A 52 -15.87 -14.58 11.00
N LEU A 53 -14.58 -14.40 11.29
CA LEU A 53 -14.09 -13.78 12.51
C LEU A 53 -14.61 -12.34 12.66
N LEU A 54 -14.44 -11.50 11.63
CA LEU A 54 -14.84 -10.09 11.67
C LEU A 54 -16.36 -9.94 11.85
N ARG A 55 -17.17 -10.76 11.17
CA ARG A 55 -18.63 -10.79 11.37
C ARG A 55 -19.02 -11.07 12.84
N ARG A 56 -18.30 -11.98 13.51
CA ARG A 56 -18.53 -12.25 14.94
C ARG A 56 -18.17 -11.05 15.81
N VAL A 57 -16.99 -10.47 15.60
CA VAL A 57 -16.54 -9.27 16.34
C VAL A 57 -17.53 -8.12 16.17
N TYR A 58 -18.01 -7.87 14.95
CA TYR A 58 -18.99 -6.81 14.69
C TYR A 58 -20.35 -7.09 15.34
N THR A 59 -20.76 -8.36 15.39
CA THR A 59 -21.99 -8.78 16.09
C THR A 59 -21.85 -8.56 17.60
N GLU A 60 -20.72 -8.95 18.19
CA GLU A 60 -20.43 -8.75 19.61
C GLU A 60 -20.37 -7.26 19.98
N TRP A 61 -19.72 -6.44 19.15
CA TRP A 61 -19.67 -4.99 19.34
C TRP A 61 -21.06 -4.36 19.23
N ARG A 62 -21.88 -4.76 18.26
CA ARG A 62 -23.26 -4.31 18.13
C ARG A 62 -24.08 -4.65 19.37
N ASN A 63 -24.00 -5.89 19.84
CA ASN A 63 -24.68 -6.33 21.06
C ASN A 63 -24.20 -5.54 22.28
N PHE A 64 -22.90 -5.27 22.38
CA PHE A 64 -22.34 -4.43 23.43
C PHE A 64 -22.94 -3.01 23.42
N GLN A 65 -23.09 -2.40 22.25
CA GLN A 65 -23.67 -1.06 22.12
C GLN A 65 -25.16 -1.03 22.51
N ILE A 66 -25.93 -2.03 22.08
CA ILE A 66 -27.34 -2.20 22.47
C ILE A 66 -27.47 -2.37 23.99
N ASN A 67 -26.66 -3.27 24.58
CA ASN A 67 -26.68 -3.55 26.01
C ASN A 67 -26.24 -2.35 26.87
N LYS A 68 -25.46 -1.42 26.30
CA LYS A 68 -25.09 -0.16 26.93
C LYS A 68 -26.13 0.96 26.75
N GLY A 69 -27.26 0.68 26.09
CA GLY A 69 -28.32 1.65 25.85
C GLY A 69 -27.95 2.73 24.83
N ARG A 70 -26.96 2.48 23.97
CA ARG A 70 -26.47 3.45 22.96
C ARG A 70 -27.23 3.36 21.62
N GLY A 71 -28.27 2.53 21.58
CA GLY A 71 -29.01 2.21 20.35
C GLY A 71 -28.37 1.09 19.54
N ASP A 72 -29.05 0.72 18.46
CA ASP A 72 -28.56 -0.27 17.49
C ASP A 72 -27.78 0.44 16.36
N PRO A 73 -26.44 0.27 16.27
CA PRO A 73 -25.64 0.88 15.22
C PRO A 73 -25.81 0.22 13.84
N GLY A 74 -26.60 -0.83 13.71
CA GLY A 74 -26.70 -1.61 12.48
C GLY A 74 -25.56 -2.62 12.33
N MET A 75 -25.60 -3.40 11.24
CA MET A 75 -24.54 -4.35 10.92
C MET A 75 -23.42 -3.65 10.14
N MET A 76 -22.18 -3.79 10.58
CA MET A 76 -21.02 -3.28 9.85
C MET A 76 -20.68 -4.15 8.65
N GLU A 77 -20.42 -3.52 7.51
CA GLU A 77 -19.93 -4.16 6.31
C GLU A 77 -18.40 -4.35 6.36
N ILE A 78 -17.92 -5.50 5.87
CA ILE A 78 -16.49 -5.75 5.75
C ILE A 78 -15.99 -5.14 4.43
N GLN A 79 -15.10 -4.17 4.52
CA GLN A 79 -14.41 -3.60 3.36
C GLN A 79 -13.09 -4.35 3.11
N MET A 80 -12.85 -4.77 1.87
CA MET A 80 -11.66 -5.52 1.47
C MET A 80 -11.05 -4.91 0.20
N LYS A 81 -9.71 -4.84 0.16
CA LYS A 81 -8.93 -4.45 -1.02
C LYS A 81 -7.89 -5.53 -1.30
N GLU A 82 -7.81 -5.99 -2.55
CA GLU A 82 -6.89 -7.04 -2.97
C GLU A 82 -5.77 -6.46 -3.84
N HIS A 83 -4.54 -6.92 -3.59
CA HIS A 83 -3.38 -6.56 -4.39
C HIS A 83 -2.67 -7.86 -4.81
N PHE A 84 -2.64 -8.13 -6.11
CA PHE A 84 -1.89 -9.26 -6.64
C PHE A 84 -0.41 -8.88 -6.72
N LEU A 85 0.40 -9.53 -5.88
CA LEU A 85 1.85 -9.43 -5.98
C LEU A 85 2.28 -10.29 -7.16
N THR A 86 2.36 -9.71 -8.36
CA THR A 86 3.20 -10.27 -9.40
C THR A 86 4.62 -10.30 -8.85
N ALA A 87 5.31 -11.43 -9.00
CA ALA A 87 6.72 -11.49 -8.62
C ALA A 87 7.47 -10.46 -9.48
N ALA A 88 7.73 -9.28 -8.92
CA ALA A 88 8.34 -8.19 -9.64
C ALA A 88 9.82 -8.51 -9.90
N GLY A 89 10.05 -9.09 -11.08
CA GLY A 89 11.21 -8.79 -11.91
C GLY A 89 10.86 -7.99 -13.16
N GLU A 90 9.58 -7.81 -13.51
CA GLU A 90 9.18 -7.00 -14.66
C GLU A 90 8.64 -5.65 -14.18
N ARG A 91 9.54 -4.67 -14.24
CA ARG A 91 9.21 -3.25 -14.23
C ARG A 91 8.21 -3.00 -15.36
N ASP A 92 7.21 -2.19 -15.06
CA ASP A 92 6.31 -1.56 -16.00
C ASP A 92 7.06 -1.15 -17.27
N LEU A 93 6.89 -1.93 -18.34
CA LEU A 93 7.04 -1.43 -19.69
C LEU A 93 5.63 -1.13 -20.15
N ASP A 94 5.41 0.15 -20.44
CA ASP A 94 4.22 0.69 -21.08
C ASP A 94 3.68 -0.29 -22.12
N MET A 95 2.54 -0.92 -21.80
CA MET A 95 1.83 -1.81 -22.70
C MET A 95 1.04 -0.94 -23.68
N ASP A 96 1.76 -0.38 -24.65
CA ASP A 96 1.19 0.31 -25.80
C ASP A 96 0.42 -0.70 -26.66
N TYR A 97 -0.88 -0.47 -26.77
CA TYR A 97 -1.85 -1.34 -27.43
C TYR A 97 -1.62 -1.29 -28.95
N THR A 98 -0.67 -2.07 -29.47
CA THR A 98 -0.42 -2.13 -30.91
C THR A 98 -1.57 -2.85 -31.62
N GLN A 99 -2.34 -2.06 -32.38
CA GLN A 99 -3.37 -2.47 -33.35
C GLN A 99 -2.83 -3.51 -34.36
N PRO A 100 -3.64 -4.48 -34.83
CA PRO A 100 -3.22 -5.40 -35.87
C PRO A 100 -3.15 -4.72 -37.25
N MET A 101 -1.94 -4.76 -37.83
CA MET A 101 -1.58 -4.35 -39.19
C MET A 101 -2.53 -4.92 -40.25
N SER A 102 -3.02 -4.05 -41.14
CA SER A 102 -3.55 -4.46 -42.44
C SER A 102 -2.94 -3.64 -43.58
N THR A 103 -2.43 -4.39 -44.56
CA THR A 103 -2.06 -4.07 -45.95
C THR A 103 -0.75 -3.36 -46.33
N PRO A 104 -0.14 -3.74 -47.49
CA PRO A 104 1.25 -3.45 -47.83
C PRO A 104 1.44 -2.45 -48.98
N MET A 105 2.72 -2.09 -49.19
CA MET A 105 3.36 -1.50 -50.36
C MET A 105 3.11 -0.01 -50.64
N ASN A 106 4.16 0.80 -50.41
CA ASN A 106 4.61 1.71 -51.46
C ASN A 106 6.11 2.03 -51.37
N HIS A 107 6.77 1.99 -52.52
CA HIS A 107 8.17 2.30 -52.76
C HIS A 107 8.46 3.81 -52.57
N HIS A 108 9.55 4.17 -51.88
CA HIS A 108 10.53 5.19 -52.35
C HIS A 108 11.71 5.41 -51.37
N LEU A 109 12.91 5.09 -51.87
CA LEU A 109 14.25 5.72 -51.75
C LEU A 109 14.66 6.53 -50.48
N LEU A 110 15.82 6.12 -49.91
CA LEU A 110 16.71 6.79 -48.93
C LEU A 110 17.36 8.10 -49.48
N PRO A 111 18.27 8.80 -48.76
CA PRO A 111 18.27 9.33 -47.38
C PRO A 111 18.72 10.82 -47.32
N THR A 112 18.46 11.58 -46.25
CA THR A 112 19.27 12.80 -45.96
C THR A 112 19.33 13.10 -44.46
N SER A 113 20.57 13.16 -43.97
CA SER A 113 21.03 13.50 -42.63
C SER A 113 20.68 14.94 -42.23
N ARG A 114 20.22 15.14 -40.99
CA ARG A 114 20.21 16.46 -40.33
C ARG A 114 20.80 16.36 -38.92
N PRO A 115 21.49 17.41 -38.42
CA PRO A 115 22.25 17.35 -37.17
C PRO A 115 21.37 17.53 -35.93
N ILE A 116 21.81 16.90 -34.85
CA ILE A 116 21.25 16.96 -33.49
C ILE A 116 21.55 18.33 -32.85
N PRO A 117 20.59 19.04 -32.25
CA PRO A 117 20.87 20.17 -31.38
C PRO A 117 21.15 19.72 -29.94
N SER A 118 22.22 20.25 -29.35
CA SER A 118 22.68 19.97 -27.98
C SER A 118 21.68 20.43 -26.90
N PRO A 119 21.51 19.68 -25.79
CA PRO A 119 20.70 20.14 -24.67
C PRO A 119 21.42 21.23 -23.86
N ARG A 120 20.70 22.34 -23.63
CA ARG A 120 21.12 23.48 -22.81
C ARG A 120 20.75 23.18 -21.36
N PHE A 121 21.74 22.90 -20.50
CA PHE A 121 21.53 22.72 -19.06
C PHE A 121 21.28 24.09 -18.38
N PRO A 122 20.29 24.22 -17.48
CA PRO A 122 20.18 25.38 -16.59
C PRO A 122 21.14 25.26 -15.39
N PRO A 123 21.60 26.38 -14.83
CA PRO A 123 22.51 26.38 -13.68
C PRO A 123 21.81 25.97 -12.38
N SER A 124 22.49 25.11 -11.62
CA SER A 124 22.15 24.71 -10.26
C SER A 124 22.22 25.91 -9.31
N TYR A 125 21.10 26.21 -8.64
CA TYR A 125 21.06 27.12 -7.50
C TYR A 125 21.22 26.30 -6.22
N TYR A 126 22.42 26.32 -5.63
CA TYR A 126 22.60 26.00 -4.21
C TYR A 126 22.79 27.32 -3.45
N PRO A 127 21.99 27.61 -2.40
CA PRO A 127 22.42 28.54 -1.38
C PRO A 127 23.20 27.80 -0.30
N ALA A 128 24.43 28.27 -0.06
CA ALA A 128 25.22 27.91 1.10
C ALA A 128 24.85 28.77 2.31
N ASN A 129 24.76 28.11 3.47
CA ASN A 129 25.24 28.55 4.78
C ASN A 129 24.69 29.85 5.42
N ASN A 130 24.03 29.74 6.59
CA ASN A 130 24.70 29.80 7.91
C ASN A 130 23.76 30.21 9.09
N HIS A 131 23.97 29.53 10.22
CA HIS A 131 23.85 29.96 11.62
C HIS A 131 22.69 30.86 12.10
N ALA A 132 21.89 30.34 13.04
CA ALA A 132 21.67 30.95 14.35
C ALA A 132 20.93 30.01 15.32
N ALA A 133 21.40 29.98 16.56
CA ALA A 133 20.94 29.15 17.67
C ALA A 133 19.61 29.64 18.29
N SER A 134 18.86 28.76 18.95
CA SER A 134 18.62 28.88 20.41
C SER A 134 17.88 27.67 21.00
N ASN A 135 18.30 27.37 22.24
CA ASN A 135 17.80 26.37 23.19
C ASN A 135 16.27 26.29 23.35
N ARG A 136 15.76 25.08 23.67
CA ARG A 136 15.11 24.76 24.97
C ARG A 136 14.60 23.30 25.03
N GLY A 137 15.02 22.58 26.08
CA GLY A 137 14.22 21.54 26.76
C GLY A 137 14.55 20.07 26.49
N GLY A 138 15.28 19.40 27.40
CA GLY A 138 15.24 17.93 27.56
C GLY A 138 14.04 17.50 28.42
N PRO A 139 14.05 16.33 29.11
CA PRO A 139 14.70 15.05 28.87
C PRO A 139 13.68 13.86 28.89
N TYR A 140 13.95 12.72 28.24
CA TYR A 140 13.22 11.49 28.54
C TYR A 140 14.15 10.29 28.71
N ASN A 141 14.07 9.72 29.90
CA ASN A 141 14.78 8.56 30.43
C ASN A 141 13.86 7.33 30.27
N TYR A 142 14.35 6.23 29.70
CA TYR A 142 13.61 4.97 29.58
C TYR A 142 14.09 3.97 30.64
N PRO A 143 13.21 3.32 31.43
CA PRO A 143 13.60 2.20 32.28
C PRO A 143 13.73 0.90 31.45
N ARG A 144 14.64 0.02 31.91
CA ARG A 144 14.85 -1.35 31.45
C ARG A 144 13.76 -2.30 31.92
#